data_AF-A0A0P4WCK8-F1
#
_entry.id   AF-A0A0P4WCK8-F1
#
_cell.length_a   1.000
_cell.length_b   1.000
_cell.length_c   1.000
_cell.angle_alpha   90.00
_cell.angle_beta   90.00
_cell.angle_gamma   90.00
#
_symmetry.space_group_name_H-M   'P 1'
#
loop_
_entity.id
_entity.type
_entity.pdbx_description
1 polymer ?
#
loop_
_entity_poly.entity_id
_entity_poly.type
_entity_poly.pdbx_seq_one_letter_code
_entity_poly.pdbx_strand_id
1 'polypeptide(L)'
;MWTATEGRASLREVTVALPRAWRTDALTCSLPKSLPVSTAPAEGHIRVTTPHPVFGSRPWTQQSQGCGLPGDFIHVGEDMLKADSAESHTLTSRLLLAEWAKFRWGVFDERGHTNDPLYPSTFRDPDTNQWVATGCADGSVKGTTCDSSQSGCSFLPEPHANNHLASSLLAFPDFPSVSNVPF
;
A
#
# COMPACT_ATOMS: atom_id res chain seq x y z
N MET A 1 4.82 -7.89 6.61
CA MET A 1 3.75 -8.06 7.63
C MET A 1 4.30 -8.67 8.90
N TRP A 2 4.81 -9.91 8.85
CA TRP A 2 5.37 -10.60 10.01
C TRP A 2 6.40 -9.75 10.75
N THR A 3 7.46 -9.29 10.07
CA THR A 3 8.51 -8.46 10.67
C THR A 3 7.97 -7.13 11.21
N ALA A 4 7.19 -6.40 10.41
CA ALA A 4 6.60 -5.11 10.81
C ALA A 4 5.64 -5.20 12.01
N THR A 5 5.06 -6.37 12.26
CA THR A 5 4.16 -6.62 13.39
C THR A 5 4.80 -7.47 14.48
N GLU A 6 6.11 -7.69 14.44
CA GLU A 6 6.85 -8.55 15.38
C GLU A 6 6.21 -9.94 15.55
N GLY A 7 5.73 -10.50 14.44
CA GLY A 7 5.11 -11.82 14.39
C GLY A 7 3.65 -11.89 14.86
N ARG A 8 3.00 -10.76 15.11
CA ARG A 8 1.60 -10.73 15.59
C ARG A 8 0.55 -10.93 14.49
N ALA A 9 0.91 -10.75 13.22
CA ALA A 9 -0.03 -10.86 12.10
C ALA A 9 0.36 -11.97 11.11
N SER A 10 -0.64 -12.77 10.72
CA SER A 10 -0.54 -13.81 9.68
C SER A 10 -1.86 -13.94 8.91
N LEU A 11 -1.77 -14.38 7.66
CA LEU A 11 -2.94 -14.79 6.88
C LEU A 11 -3.22 -16.26 7.16
N ARG A 12 -4.42 -16.56 7.67
CA ARG A 12 -4.83 -17.95 7.97
C ARG A 12 -5.40 -18.65 6.74
N GLU A 13 -6.35 -18.02 6.08
CA GLU A 13 -7.03 -18.56 4.90
C GLU A 13 -7.28 -17.44 3.91
N VAL A 14 -7.09 -17.74 2.62
CA VAL A 14 -7.38 -16.84 1.51
C VAL A 14 -8.23 -17.61 0.51
N THR A 15 -9.42 -17.09 0.21
CA THR A 15 -10.30 -17.61 -0.82
C THR A 15 -10.26 -16.69 -2.02
N VAL A 16 -9.97 -17.24 -3.20
CA VAL A 16 -10.00 -16.49 -4.47
C VAL A 16 -11.18 -16.99 -5.28
N ALA A 17 -12.11 -16.09 -5.59
CA ALA A 17 -13.24 -16.38 -6.47
C ALA A 17 -12.91 -15.92 -7.89
N LEU A 18 -12.97 -16.84 -8.86
CA LEU A 18 -12.75 -16.55 -10.27
C LEU A 18 -14.10 -16.56 -11.02
N PRO A 19 -14.32 -15.63 -11.97
CA PRO A 19 -15.52 -15.68 -12.81
C PRO A 19 -15.63 -16.99 -13.60
N ARG A 20 -16.83 -17.57 -13.65
CA ARG A 20 -17.08 -18.82 -14.40
C ARG A 20 -16.74 -18.73 -15.90
N ALA A 21 -16.77 -17.53 -16.46
CA ALA A 21 -16.48 -17.30 -17.88
C ALA A 21 -14.98 -17.34 -18.20
N TRP A 22 -14.09 -17.32 -17.21
CA TRP A 22 -12.65 -17.33 -17.45
C TRP A 22 -12.21 -18.71 -17.94
N ARG A 23 -11.44 -18.72 -19.03
CA ARG A 23 -10.83 -19.92 -19.61
C ARG A 23 -9.65 -20.34 -18.74
N THR A 24 -9.79 -21.48 -18.05
CA THR A 24 -8.73 -22.04 -17.18
C THR A 24 -7.88 -23.09 -17.88
N ASP A 25 -8.28 -23.51 -19.08
CA ASP A 25 -7.64 -24.52 -19.92
C ASP A 25 -6.30 -24.06 -20.52
N ALA A 26 -6.13 -22.75 -20.70
CA ALA A 26 -4.90 -22.15 -21.21
C ALA A 26 -3.90 -21.72 -20.11
N LEU A 27 -4.19 -21.99 -18.84
CA LEU A 27 -3.31 -21.61 -17.74
C LEU A 27 -2.07 -22.51 -17.71
N THR A 28 -0.89 -21.89 -17.64
CA THR A 28 0.39 -22.57 -17.46
C THR A 28 0.67 -22.93 -15.99
N CYS A 29 -0.21 -22.51 -15.07
CA CYS A 29 -0.09 -22.71 -13.64
C CYS A 29 -1.15 -23.66 -13.08
N SER A 30 -0.80 -24.36 -11.99
CA SER A 30 -1.75 -25.21 -11.26
C SER A 30 -2.70 -24.34 -10.45
N LEU A 31 -3.99 -24.36 -10.79
CA LEU A 31 -5.01 -23.76 -9.94
C LEU A 31 -5.17 -24.56 -8.64
N PRO A 32 -5.37 -23.89 -7.49
CA PRO A 32 -5.74 -24.55 -6.25
C PRO A 32 -7.03 -25.37 -6.42
N LYS A 33 -7.21 -26.39 -5.58
CA LYS A 33 -8.43 -27.21 -5.56
C LYS A 33 -9.66 -26.31 -5.45
N SER A 34 -10.59 -26.44 -6.39
CA SER A 34 -11.84 -25.69 -6.35
C SER A 34 -12.63 -26.05 -5.09
N LEU A 35 -13.10 -25.02 -4.38
CA LEU A 35 -13.98 -25.21 -3.24
C LEU A 35 -15.42 -25.35 -3.76
N PRO A 36 -16.21 -26.32 -3.26
CA PRO A 36 -17.63 -26.39 -3.56
C PRO A 36 -18.34 -25.24 -2.86
N VAL A 37 -18.60 -24.16 -3.60
CA VAL A 37 -19.26 -22.97 -3.08
C VAL A 37 -20.76 -23.05 -3.37
N SER A 38 -21.60 -23.16 -2.33
CA SER A 38 -23.06 -23.17 -2.46
C SER A 38 -23.67 -21.78 -2.68
N THR A 39 -22.92 -20.73 -2.33
CA THR A 39 -23.35 -19.33 -2.33
C THR A 39 -22.20 -18.47 -2.82
N ALA A 40 -22.41 -17.68 -3.89
CA ALA A 40 -21.42 -16.72 -4.35
C ALA A 40 -20.95 -15.85 -3.16
N PRO A 41 -19.64 -15.53 -3.05
CA PRO A 41 -19.18 -14.61 -2.04
C PRO A 41 -19.98 -13.31 -2.14
N ALA A 42 -20.31 -12.71 -0.99
CA ALA A 42 -20.64 -11.29 -0.94
C ALA A 42 -19.52 -10.47 -1.62
N GLU A 43 -19.77 -9.18 -1.89
CA GLU A 43 -18.77 -8.29 -2.49
C GLU A 43 -17.36 -8.56 -1.94
N GLY A 44 -16.40 -8.79 -2.83
CA GLY A 44 -15.05 -9.18 -2.42
C GLY A 44 -14.34 -8.08 -1.64
N HIS A 45 -13.57 -8.47 -0.61
CA HIS A 45 -12.71 -7.55 0.14
C HIS A 45 -11.66 -6.88 -0.75
N ILE A 46 -11.22 -7.57 -1.80
CA ILE A 46 -10.28 -7.04 -2.80
C ILE A 46 -10.97 -7.08 -4.15
N ARG A 47 -11.07 -5.92 -4.80
CA ARG A 47 -11.68 -5.73 -6.11
C ARG A 47 -10.59 -5.45 -7.13
N VAL A 48 -10.48 -6.30 -8.15
CA VAL A 48 -9.56 -6.10 -9.28
C VAL A 48 -10.35 -5.49 -10.42
N THR A 49 -10.06 -4.24 -10.79
CA THR A 49 -10.75 -3.56 -11.90
C THR A 49 -9.78 -2.72 -12.73
N THR A 50 -10.29 -1.96 -13.70
CA THR A 50 -9.49 -1.01 -14.48
C THR A 50 -8.85 0.07 -13.58
N PRO A 51 -7.73 0.71 -14.01
CA PRO A 51 -7.08 1.76 -13.23
C PRO A 51 -8.04 2.87 -12.81
N HIS A 52 -7.92 3.32 -11.55
CA HIS A 52 -8.72 4.43 -11.02
C HIS A 52 -8.23 5.77 -11.62
N PRO A 53 -9.10 6.73 -11.97
CA PRO A 53 -8.68 8.00 -12.57
C PRO A 53 -7.73 8.83 -11.69
N VAL A 54 -7.79 8.66 -10.35
CA VAL A 54 -6.93 9.39 -9.40
C VAL A 54 -5.77 8.53 -8.88
N PHE A 55 -6.00 7.25 -8.61
CA PHE A 55 -5.01 6.38 -7.95
C PHE A 55 -4.24 5.51 -8.95
N GLY A 56 -4.63 5.53 -10.22
CA GLY A 56 -4.10 4.65 -11.25
C GLY A 56 -4.30 3.18 -10.88
N SER A 57 -3.27 2.38 -11.14
CA SER A 57 -3.32 0.94 -10.86
C SER A 57 -2.91 0.56 -9.44
N ARG A 58 -2.39 1.53 -8.66
CA ARG A 58 -1.94 1.26 -7.29
C ARG A 58 -3.12 0.81 -6.41
N PRO A 59 -2.90 -0.14 -5.49
CA PRO A 59 -3.94 -0.55 -4.57
C PRO A 59 -4.33 0.62 -3.66
N TRP A 60 -5.60 0.72 -3.29
CA TRP A 60 -6.11 1.69 -2.33
C TRP A 60 -7.31 1.11 -1.55
N THR A 61 -7.45 1.54 -0.31
CA THR A 61 -8.53 1.12 0.59
C THR A 61 -9.59 2.20 0.69
N GLN A 62 -10.84 1.83 0.44
CA GLN A 62 -11.97 2.65 0.82
C GLN A 62 -12.17 2.50 2.33
N GLN A 63 -12.04 3.58 3.09
CA GLN A 63 -12.14 3.57 4.55
C GLN A 63 -13.05 4.70 5.02
N SER A 64 -14.35 4.45 5.04
CA SER A 64 -15.36 5.43 5.50
C SER A 64 -15.36 5.67 7.02
N GLN A 65 -14.74 4.77 7.78
CA GLN A 65 -14.76 4.75 9.24
C GLN A 65 -13.49 5.36 9.87
N GLY A 66 -13.55 5.63 11.18
CA GLY A 66 -12.43 6.18 11.96
C GLY A 66 -11.36 5.15 12.34
N CYS A 67 -10.41 5.61 13.17
CA CYS A 67 -9.30 4.79 13.65
C CYS A 67 -9.77 3.51 14.38
N GLY A 68 -9.11 2.39 14.10
CA GLY A 68 -9.43 1.10 14.72
C GLY A 68 -10.62 0.35 14.09
N LEU A 69 -11.34 0.99 13.17
CA LEU A 69 -12.48 0.39 12.47
C LEU A 69 -12.06 -0.10 11.08
N PRO A 70 -12.48 -1.31 10.66
CA PRO A 70 -12.14 -1.83 9.34
C PRO A 70 -12.53 -0.91 8.19
N GLY A 71 -11.75 -0.97 7.11
CA GLY A 71 -12.13 -0.39 5.82
C GLY A 71 -13.24 -1.19 5.13
N ASP A 72 -13.83 -0.58 4.11
CA ASP A 72 -14.98 -1.11 3.38
C ASP A 72 -14.54 -2.16 2.34
N PHE A 73 -13.54 -1.84 1.52
CA PHE A 73 -12.91 -2.74 0.55
C PHE A 73 -11.56 -2.17 0.08
N ILE A 74 -10.74 -3.03 -0.54
CA ILE A 74 -9.52 -2.68 -1.25
C ILE A 74 -9.79 -2.76 -2.74
N HIS A 75 -9.34 -1.77 -3.49
CA HIS A 75 -9.34 -1.77 -4.94
C HIS A 75 -7.91 -1.92 -5.46
N VAL A 76 -7.72 -2.71 -6.52
CA VAL A 76 -6.43 -2.88 -7.20
C VAL A 76 -6.65 -2.77 -8.71
N GLY A 77 -5.82 -1.98 -9.39
CA GLY A 77 -5.87 -1.93 -10.85
C GLY A 77 -5.27 -3.18 -11.46
N GLU A 78 -5.92 -3.73 -12.48
CA GLU A 78 -5.50 -4.96 -13.16
C GLU A 78 -4.05 -4.89 -13.68
N ASP A 79 -3.60 -3.74 -14.14
CA ASP A 79 -2.24 -3.57 -14.68
C ASP A 79 -1.15 -3.78 -13.62
N MET A 80 -1.46 -3.53 -12.35
CA MET A 80 -0.54 -3.80 -11.24
C MET A 80 -0.26 -5.31 -11.10
N LEU A 81 -1.26 -6.14 -11.43
CA LEU A 81 -1.17 -7.60 -11.34
C LEU A 81 -0.62 -8.26 -12.61
N LYS A 82 -0.55 -7.52 -13.74
CA LYS A 82 -0.01 -8.01 -15.01
C LYS A 82 1.51 -7.90 -15.10
N ALA A 83 2.15 -7.13 -14.23
CA ALA A 83 3.60 -6.98 -14.22
C ALA A 83 4.27 -8.29 -13.76
N ASP A 84 5.25 -8.78 -14.55
CA ASP A 84 5.79 -10.16 -14.43
C ASP A 84 7.25 -10.20 -13.95
N SER A 85 7.75 -9.14 -13.32
CA SER A 85 9.08 -9.16 -12.71
C SER A 85 8.99 -9.46 -11.21
N ALA A 86 10.01 -10.15 -10.67
CA ALA A 86 10.11 -10.40 -9.23
C ALA A 86 10.07 -9.09 -8.41
N GLU A 87 10.67 -8.02 -8.94
CA GLU A 87 10.63 -6.69 -8.34
C GLU A 87 9.21 -6.13 -8.33
N SER A 88 8.48 -6.24 -9.44
CA SER A 88 7.09 -5.77 -9.54
C SER A 88 6.14 -6.56 -8.62
N HIS A 89 6.33 -7.87 -8.49
CA HIS A 89 5.58 -8.70 -7.54
C HIS A 89 5.88 -8.28 -6.10
N THR A 90 7.16 -8.02 -5.78
CA THR A 90 7.58 -7.56 -4.45
C THR A 90 6.94 -6.22 -4.12
N LEU A 91 7.04 -5.24 -5.01
CA LEU A 91 6.42 -3.93 -4.86
C LEU A 91 4.90 -4.05 -4.68
N THR A 92 4.23 -4.80 -5.55
CA THR A 92 2.78 -5.05 -5.49
C THR A 92 2.39 -5.65 -4.15
N SER A 93 3.12 -6.66 -3.68
CA SER A 93 2.84 -7.32 -2.41
C SER A 93 2.95 -6.36 -1.22
N ARG A 94 3.93 -5.44 -1.23
CA ARG A 94 4.11 -4.47 -0.15
C ARG A 94 3.04 -3.38 -0.16
N LEU A 95 2.72 -2.83 -1.33
CA LEU A 95 1.64 -1.85 -1.46
C LEU A 95 0.29 -2.46 -1.05
N LEU A 96 -0.03 -3.66 -1.53
CA LEU A 96 -1.26 -4.35 -1.16
C LEU A 96 -1.31 -4.66 0.34
N LEU A 97 -0.17 -4.97 0.95
CA LEU A 97 -0.10 -5.21 2.38
C LEU A 97 -0.37 -3.95 3.21
N ALA A 98 0.13 -2.78 2.79
CA ALA A 98 -0.18 -1.52 3.46
C ALA A 98 -1.69 -1.24 3.43
N GLU A 99 -2.32 -1.43 2.28
CA GLU A 99 -3.76 -1.29 2.12
C GLU A 99 -4.55 -2.35 2.91
N TRP A 100 -4.04 -3.58 2.97
CA TRP A 100 -4.63 -4.61 3.83
C TRP A 100 -4.61 -4.23 5.31
N ALA A 101 -3.54 -3.57 5.79
CA ALA A 101 -3.47 -3.08 7.17
C ALA A 101 -4.55 -2.02 7.43
N LYS A 102 -4.74 -1.06 6.52
CA LYS A 102 -5.82 -0.07 6.58
C LYS A 102 -7.19 -0.74 6.62
N PHE A 103 -7.44 -1.67 5.69
CA PHE A 103 -8.67 -2.44 5.61
C PHE A 103 -8.94 -3.24 6.89
N ARG A 104 -7.94 -3.90 7.46
CA ARG A 104 -8.14 -4.83 8.58
C ARG A 104 -8.23 -4.13 9.94
N TRP A 105 -7.44 -3.07 10.14
CA TRP A 105 -7.22 -2.46 11.45
C TRP A 105 -7.65 -1.00 11.54
N GLY A 106 -8.05 -0.36 10.42
CA GLY A 106 -8.45 1.04 10.45
C GLY A 106 -7.30 1.99 10.77
N VAL A 107 -6.09 1.66 10.32
CA VAL A 107 -4.90 2.52 10.43
C VAL A 107 -4.82 3.45 9.21
N PHE A 108 -4.05 4.53 9.28
CA PHE A 108 -3.99 5.57 8.24
C PHE A 108 -2.55 5.76 7.73
N ASP A 109 -2.41 6.43 6.60
CA ASP A 109 -1.09 6.79 6.08
C ASP A 109 -0.32 7.64 7.10
N GLU A 110 0.96 7.29 7.27
CA GLU A 110 1.93 8.05 8.07
C GLU A 110 2.73 9.02 7.21
N ARG A 111 2.57 8.94 5.89
CA ARG A 111 3.10 9.90 4.92
C ARG A 111 2.05 10.95 4.57
N GLY A 112 2.50 12.16 4.26
CA GLY A 112 1.62 13.20 3.76
C GLY A 112 1.25 13.05 2.28
N HIS A 113 0.27 13.85 1.86
CA HIS A 113 -0.31 13.87 0.52
C HIS A 113 -0.02 15.19 -0.20
N THR A 114 0.01 15.12 -1.53
CA THR A 114 0.20 16.28 -2.41
C THR A 114 -1.04 17.16 -2.38
N ASN A 115 -0.86 18.48 -2.24
CA ASN A 115 -1.94 19.47 -2.14
C ASN A 115 -2.91 19.24 -0.96
N ASP A 116 -2.46 18.57 0.10
CA ASP A 116 -3.23 18.39 1.33
C ASP A 116 -2.63 19.25 2.45
N PRO A 117 -3.27 20.38 2.82
CA PRO A 117 -2.75 21.26 3.87
C PRO A 117 -2.90 20.66 5.27
N LEU A 118 -3.79 19.68 5.46
CA LEU A 118 -3.99 19.00 6.75
C LEU A 118 -2.96 17.87 6.93
N TYR A 119 -2.60 17.20 5.84
CA TYR A 119 -1.61 16.13 5.81
C TYR A 119 -0.50 16.43 4.78
N PRO A 120 0.34 17.45 4.99
CA PRO A 120 1.30 17.89 4.00
C PRO A 120 2.41 16.86 3.77
N SER A 121 2.81 16.65 2.50
CA SER A 121 3.87 15.69 2.14
C SER A 121 5.27 16.05 2.68
N THR A 122 5.48 17.31 3.07
CA THR A 122 6.73 17.82 3.64
C THR A 122 6.44 18.79 4.78
N PHE A 123 7.36 18.85 5.75
CA PHE A 123 7.35 19.84 6.82
C PHE A 123 8.73 20.49 6.95
N ARG A 124 8.78 21.62 7.66
CA ARG A 124 10.02 22.34 7.93
C ARG A 124 10.60 21.84 9.25
N ASP A 125 11.74 21.17 9.16
CA ASP A 125 12.48 20.66 10.32
C ASP A 125 12.90 21.84 11.22
N PRO A 126 12.54 21.85 12.52
CA PRO A 126 12.88 22.94 13.42
C PRO A 126 14.37 23.07 13.71
N ASP A 127 15.15 22.00 13.60
CA ASP A 127 16.58 21.98 13.92
C ASP A 127 17.43 22.40 12.71
N THR A 128 17.13 21.84 11.54
CA THR A 128 17.90 22.11 10.31
C THR A 128 17.33 23.25 9.47
N ASN A 129 16.08 23.65 9.74
CA ASN A 129 15.32 24.63 8.97
C ASN A 129 15.11 24.24 7.49
N GLN A 130 15.31 22.96 7.15
CA GLN A 130 15.14 22.41 5.82
C GLN A 130 13.77 21.74 5.65
N TRP A 131 13.29 21.68 4.41
CA TRP A 131 12.11 20.89 4.07
C TRP A 131 12.47 19.41 4.02
N VAL A 132 11.77 18.60 4.80
CA VAL A 132 11.95 17.15 4.89
C VAL A 132 10.61 16.45 4.66
N ALA A 133 10.66 15.17 4.31
CA ALA A 133 9.47 14.36 4.07
C ALA A 133 8.67 14.15 5.37
N THR A 134 7.36 14.28 5.28
CA THR A 134 6.45 13.78 6.32
C THR A 134 6.37 12.27 6.17
N GLY A 135 6.84 11.53 7.17
CA GLY A 135 6.83 10.06 7.17
C GLY A 135 7.62 9.46 8.31
N CYS A 136 7.45 8.16 8.52
CA CYS A 136 8.15 7.39 9.54
C CYS A 136 9.21 6.47 8.90
N ALA A 137 10.47 6.84 9.11
CA ALA A 137 11.64 6.05 8.72
C ALA A 137 12.75 6.21 9.78
N ASP A 138 13.67 5.26 9.84
CA ASP A 138 14.81 5.25 10.77
C ASP A 138 15.94 6.24 10.39
N GLY A 139 15.64 7.17 9.48
CA GLY A 139 16.54 8.22 9.03
C GLY A 139 15.86 9.19 8.07
N SER A 140 16.59 10.22 7.64
CA SER A 140 16.06 11.25 6.75
C SER A 140 15.88 10.71 5.32
N VAL A 141 14.64 10.66 4.87
CA VAL A 141 14.31 10.20 3.52
C VAL A 141 14.74 11.23 2.47
N LYS A 142 15.61 10.81 1.55
CA LYS A 142 16.09 11.63 0.43
C LYS A 142 15.05 11.68 -0.69
N GLY A 143 14.81 12.88 -1.20
CA GLY A 143 13.86 13.11 -2.29
C GLY A 143 13.69 14.58 -2.60
N THR A 144 12.78 14.87 -3.53
CA THR A 144 12.42 16.25 -3.88
C THR A 144 11.54 16.83 -2.78
N THR A 145 12.04 17.84 -2.07
CA THR A 145 11.29 18.54 -1.02
C THR A 145 10.92 19.95 -1.46
N CYS A 146 9.83 20.45 -0.90
CA CYS A 146 9.26 21.75 -1.25
C CYS A 146 8.44 22.29 -0.07
N ASP A 147 8.06 23.56 -0.18
CA ASP A 147 7.11 24.17 0.74
C ASP A 147 5.70 23.64 0.46
N SER A 148 5.13 22.94 1.43
CA SER A 148 3.82 22.30 1.31
C SER A 148 2.65 23.30 1.22
N SER A 149 2.88 24.58 1.50
CA SER A 149 1.91 25.64 1.23
C SER A 149 1.76 25.99 -0.26
N GLN A 150 2.73 25.58 -1.10
CA GLN A 150 2.71 25.86 -2.53
C GLN A 150 1.95 24.79 -3.31
N SER A 151 1.14 25.23 -4.28
CA SER A 151 0.41 24.32 -5.17
C SER A 151 1.37 23.44 -5.97
N GLY A 152 1.11 22.15 -6.03
CA GLY A 152 1.94 21.18 -6.74
C GLY A 152 3.14 20.68 -5.95
N CYS A 153 3.29 21.07 -4.67
CA CYS A 153 4.31 20.49 -3.82
C CYS A 153 4.01 19.02 -3.54
N SER A 154 4.86 18.14 -4.05
CA SER A 154 4.79 16.70 -3.84
C SER A 154 6.15 16.15 -3.45
N PHE A 155 6.23 15.47 -2.31
CA PHE A 155 7.41 14.70 -1.98
C PHE A 155 7.53 13.47 -2.90
N LEU A 156 8.64 13.38 -3.62
CA LEU A 156 9.01 12.22 -4.43
C LEU A 156 10.34 11.66 -3.90
N PRO A 157 10.34 10.45 -3.30
CA PRO A 157 11.57 9.79 -2.89
C PRO A 157 12.52 9.61 -4.06
N GLU A 158 13.81 9.87 -3.83
CA GLU A 158 14.84 9.60 -4.83
C GLU A 158 15.01 8.07 -4.97
N PRO A 159 14.97 7.52 -6.20
CA PRO A 159 15.15 6.09 -6.42
C PRO A 159 16.48 5.58 -5.85
N HIS A 160 16.44 4.45 -5.16
CA HIS A 160 17.60 3.74 -4.58
C HIS A 160 18.40 4.48 -3.48
N ALA A 161 18.26 5.81 -3.35
CA ALA A 161 18.95 6.60 -2.32
C ALA A 161 18.55 6.18 -0.89
N ASN A 162 17.36 5.61 -0.74
CA ASN A 162 16.75 5.27 0.55
C ASN A 162 16.82 3.77 0.89
N ASN A 163 17.52 2.95 0.10
CA ASN A 163 17.54 1.49 0.28
C ASN A 163 18.16 1.01 1.61
N HIS A 164 18.92 1.88 2.27
CA HIS A 164 19.55 1.62 3.57
C HIS A 164 18.62 1.90 4.75
N LEU A 165 17.48 2.56 4.51
CA LEU A 165 16.52 2.94 5.53
C LEU A 165 15.48 1.83 5.73
N ALA A 166 15.03 1.68 6.97
CA ALA A 166 13.80 1.00 7.31
C ALA A 166 12.67 2.01 7.48
N SER A 167 11.50 1.70 6.90
CA SER A 167 10.30 2.53 7.07
C SER A 167 9.18 1.77 7.77
N SER A 168 8.26 2.51 8.38
CA SER A 168 6.97 1.96 8.75
C SER A 168 6.17 1.52 7.53
N LEU A 169 5.30 0.54 7.74
CA LEU A 169 4.43 -0.02 6.69
C LEU A 169 3.50 1.02 6.06
N LEU A 170 3.11 2.05 6.82
CA LEU A 170 2.15 3.07 6.38
C LEU A 170 2.79 4.38 5.92
N ALA A 171 4.13 4.46 5.93
CA ALA A 171 4.88 5.61 5.43
C ALA A 171 5.44 5.34 4.03
N PHE A 172 6.38 4.41 3.90
CA PHE A 172 7.03 4.07 2.63
C PHE A 172 7.04 2.55 2.42
N PRO A 173 5.87 1.92 2.14
CA PRO A 173 5.79 0.48 1.92
C PRO A 173 6.60 0.00 0.71
N ASP A 174 6.99 0.89 -0.20
CA ASP A 174 7.85 0.59 -1.34
C ASP A 174 9.33 0.38 -0.96
N PHE A 175 9.76 0.77 0.23
CA PHE A 175 11.15 0.62 0.65
C PHE A 175 11.55 -0.85 0.86
N PRO A 176 12.84 -1.20 0.65
CA PRO A 176 13.31 -2.59 0.82
C PRO A 176 13.09 -3.17 2.21
N SER A 177 13.23 -2.34 3.25
CA SER A 177 13.08 -2.73 4.65
C SER A 177 11.87 -2.04 5.26
N VAL A 178 10.95 -2.84 5.82
CA VAL A 178 9.76 -2.34 6.52
C VAL A 178 9.71 -2.97 7.91
N SER A 179 9.77 -2.14 8.95
CA SER A 179 9.80 -2.54 10.35
C SER A 179 8.90 -1.65 11.21
N ASN A 180 8.72 -2.03 12.48
CA ASN A 180 8.18 -1.12 13.48
C ASN A 180 9.28 -0.10 13.81
N VAL A 181 9.12 1.15 13.36
CA VAL A 181 10.07 2.23 13.63
C VAL A 181 9.56 2.98 14.86
N PRO A 182 10.29 2.98 16.00
CA PRO A 182 9.86 3.69 17.20
C PRO A 182 9.87 5.21 16.99
N PHE A 183 8.94 5.89 17.68
CA PHE A 183 8.84 7.35 17.76
C PHE A 183 9.93 7.98 18.63
#